data_AF-A0AAV8WVF7-F1
#
_entry.id   AF-A0AAV8WVF7-F1
#
_cell.length_a   1.000
_cell.length_b   1.000
_cell.length_c   1.000
_cell.angle_alpha   90.00
_cell.angle_beta   90.00
_cell.angle_gamma   90.00
#
_symmetry.space_group_name_H-M   'P 1'
#
loop_
_entity.id
_entity.type
_entity.pdbx_description
1 polymer ?
#
loop_
_entity_poly.entity_id
_entity_poly.type
_entity_poly.pdbx_seq_one_letter_code
_entity_poly.pdbx_strand_id
1 'polypeptide(L)' 'MKLRQSWSVTQKKTVAEYFSQHIKENKSPKQHEVNEFVNLYPKLFENRKWTAIKAMVYNMYTGKLKYH' A
#
# COMPACT_ATOMS: atom_id res chain seq x y z
N MET A 1 4.73 23.84 1.20
CA MET A 1 3.52 23.00 1.41
C MET A 1 3.86 21.55 1.06
N LYS A 2 3.75 20.59 2.00
CA LYS A 2 3.85 19.16 1.65
C LYS A 2 2.52 18.72 1.03
N LEU A 3 2.43 18.78 -0.29
CA LEU A 3 1.33 18.15 -1.02
C LEU A 3 1.36 16.65 -0.69
N ARG A 4 0.35 16.16 0.05
CA ARG A 4 0.15 14.72 0.23
C ARG A 4 -0.16 14.16 -1.15
N GLN A 5 0.86 13.56 -1.78
CA GLN A 5 0.69 12.90 -3.07
C GLN A 5 -0.39 11.83 -2.90
N SER A 6 -1.57 12.09 -3.47
CA SER A 6 -2.70 11.17 -3.41
C SER A 6 -2.32 9.85 -4.08
N TRP A 7 -2.75 8.73 -3.52
CA TRP A 7 -2.56 7.43 -4.13
C TRP A 7 -3.50 7.29 -5.32
N SER A 8 -2.97 6.87 -6.47
CA SER A 8 -3.80 6.62 -7.65
C SER A 8 -4.74 5.44 -7.41
N VAL A 9 -5.84 5.38 -8.16
CA VAL A 9 -6.78 4.25 -8.07
C VAL A 9 -6.07 2.93 -8.39
N THR A 10 -5.18 2.92 -9.39
CA THR A 10 -4.37 1.75 -9.74
C THR A 10 -3.47 1.32 -8.59
N GLN A 11 -2.74 2.25 -7.95
CA GLN A 11 -1.91 1.93 -6.78
C GLN A 11 -2.75 1.35 -5.64
N LYS A 12 -3.94 1.92 -5.38
CA LYS A 12 -4.87 1.42 -4.36
C LYS A 12 -5.33 0.00 -4.65
N LYS A 13 -5.75 -0.28 -5.88
CA LYS A 13 -6.20 -1.62 -6.29
C LYS A 13 -5.07 -2.63 -6.19
N THR A 14 -3.90 -2.34 -6.75
CA THR A 14 -2.76 -3.27 -6.73
C THR A 14 -2.31 -3.59 -5.30
N VAL A 15 -2.26 -2.59 -4.40
CA VAL A 15 -1.94 -2.82 -2.97
C VAL A 15 -3.04 -3.64 -2.30
N ALA A 16 -4.32 -3.32 -2.54
CA ALA A 16 -5.43 -4.03 -1.93
C ALA A 16 -5.54 -5.49 -2.41
N GLU A 17 -5.23 -5.77 -3.68
CA GLU A 17 -5.20 -7.12 -4.25
C GLU A 17 -4.04 -7.93 -3.66
N TYR A 18 -2.82 -7.38 -3.69
CA TYR A 18 -1.62 -8.07 -3.22
C TYR A 18 -1.64 -8.31 -1.70
N PHE A 19 -2.00 -7.29 -0.92
CA PHE A 19 -2.10 -7.37 0.55
C PHE A 19 -3.51 -7.70 1.01
N SER A 20 -4.36 -8.28 0.17
CA SER A 20 -5.75 -8.62 0.52
C SER A 20 -5.84 -9.52 1.75
N GLN A 21 -4.92 -10.47 1.88
CA GLN A 21 -4.83 -11.34 3.05
C GLN A 21 -4.44 -10.56 4.31
N HIS A 22 -3.38 -9.74 4.24
CA HIS A 22 -2.97 -8.87 5.34
C HIS A 22 -4.09 -7.91 5.77
N ILE A 23 -4.87 -7.39 4.81
CA ILE A 23 -6.01 -6.52 5.11
C ILE A 23 -7.12 -7.29 5.85
N LYS A 24 -7.45 -8.51 5.40
CA LYS A 24 -8.44 -9.38 6.07
C LYS A 24 -8.00 -9.80 7.46
N GLU A 25 -6.72 -10.10 7.64
CA GLU A 25 -6.12 -10.53 8.91
C GLU A 25 -5.76 -9.35 9.83
N ASN A 26 -6.05 -8.09 9.43
CA ASN A 26 -5.65 -6.87 10.14
C ASN A 26 -4.14 -6.82 10.48
N LYS A 27 -3.33 -7.38 9.58
CA LYS A 27 -1.89 -7.54 9.75
C LYS A 27 -1.16 -6.49 8.95
N SER A 28 -0.22 -5.80 9.57
CA SER A 28 0.68 -4.90 8.85
C SER A 28 1.75 -5.69 8.11
N PRO A 29 2.03 -5.37 6.83
CA PRO A 29 3.09 -6.02 6.08
C PRO A 29 4.46 -5.65 6.64
N LYS A 30 5.39 -6.59 6.54
CA LYS A 30 6.79 -6.44 6.94
C LYS A 30 7.59 -5.73 5.85
N GLN A 31 8.74 -5.18 6.21
CA GLN A 31 9.58 -4.43 5.27
C GLN A 31 10.01 -5.27 4.06
N HIS A 32 10.34 -6.56 4.24
CA HIS A 32 10.71 -7.43 3.12
C HIS A 32 9.54 -7.67 2.17
N GLU A 33 8.33 -7.95 2.68
CA GLU A 33 7.12 -8.16 1.86
C GLU A 33 6.81 -6.90 1.04
N VAL A 34 6.96 -5.73 1.64
CA VAL A 34 6.76 -4.45 0.94
C VAL A 34 7.85 -4.22 -0.12
N ASN A 35 9.11 -4.55 0.17
CA ASN A 35 10.20 -4.43 -0.80
C ASN A 35 10.00 -5.38 -1.98
N GLU A 36 9.59 -6.63 -1.74
CA GLU A 36 9.23 -7.59 -2.79
C GLU A 36 8.09 -7.05 -3.65
N PHE A 37 7.04 -6.52 -3.03
CA PHE A 37 5.94 -5.88 -3.75
C PHE A 37 6.39 -4.69 -4.61
N VAL A 38 7.26 -3.83 -4.09
CA VAL A 38 7.83 -2.70 -4.86
C VAL A 38 8.68 -3.20 -6.02
N ASN A 39 9.44 -4.28 -5.83
CA ASN A 39 10.24 -4.90 -6.89
C ASN A 39 9.39 -5.56 -7.98
N LEU A 40 8.18 -6.04 -7.66
CA LEU A 40 7.21 -6.54 -8.64
C LEU A 40 6.59 -5.40 -9.46
N TYR A 41 6.40 -4.23 -8.85
CA TYR A 41 5.75 -3.07 -9.47
C TYR A 41 6.62 -1.79 -9.41
N PRO A 42 7.86 -1.80 -9.92
CA PRO A 42 8.82 -0.72 -9.69
C PRO A 42 8.32 0.60 -10.29
N LYS A 43 7.70 0.57 -11.46
CA LYS A 43 7.15 1.78 -12.13
C LYS A 43 5.97 2.41 -11.39
N LEU A 44 5.19 1.60 -10.66
CA LEU A 44 4.01 2.08 -9.92
C LEU A 44 4.40 2.69 -8.56
N PHE A 45 5.52 2.26 -7.98
CA PHE A 45 5.94 2.62 -6.62
C PHE A 45 7.34 3.25 -6.54
N GLU A 46 7.96 3.66 -7.67
CA GLU A 46 9.33 4.21 -7.71
C GLU A 46 9.54 5.38 -6.74
N ASN A 47 8.50 6.21 -6.56
CA ASN A 47 8.54 7.41 -5.72
C ASN A 47 7.97 7.17 -4.32
N ARG A 48 7.76 5.92 -3.92
CA ARG A 48 7.09 5.55 -2.67
C ARG A 48 8.02 4.75 -1.78
N LYS A 49 8.25 5.27 -0.57
CA LYS A 49 8.97 4.56 0.48
C LYS A 49 8.10 3.40 0.99
N TRP A 50 8.74 2.31 1.39
CA TRP A 50 8.06 1.15 1.99
C TRP A 50 7.19 1.53 3.20
N THR A 51 7.59 2.53 3.99
CA THR A 51 6.81 3.05 5.13
C THR A 51 5.47 3.67 4.70
N ALA A 52 5.42 4.29 3.53
CA ALA A 52 4.19 4.86 2.98
C ALA A 52 3.22 3.76 2.52
N ILE A 53 3.74 2.70 1.91
CA ILE A 53 2.93 1.53 1.51
C ILE A 53 2.42 0.79 2.75
N LYS A 54 3.25 0.60 3.77
CA LYS A 54 2.83 0.03 5.05
C LYS A 54 1.70 0.85 5.68
N ALA A 55 1.85 2.18 5.73
CA ALA A 55 0.80 3.07 6.24
C ALA A 55 -0.48 2.99 5.40
N MET A 56 -0.36 2.79 4.09
CA MET A 56 -1.50 2.61 3.20
C MET A 56 -2.27 1.32 3.50
N VAL A 57 -1.58 0.19 3.64
CA VAL A 57 -2.20 -1.09 4.04
C VAL A 57 -2.84 -0.97 5.42
N TYR A 58 -2.16 -0.31 6.37
CA TYR A 58 -2.72 0.01 7.68
C TYR A 58 -4.04 0.79 7.59
N ASN A 59 -4.07 1.84 6.77
CA ASN A 59 -5.28 2.64 6.57
C ASN A 59 -6.41 1.86 5.87
N MET A 60 -6.09 0.89 5.02
CA MET A 60 -7.09 0.04 4.35
C MET A 60 -7.80 -0.87 5.34
N TYR A 61 -7.07 -1.60 6.19
CA TYR A 61 -7.71 -2.52 7.14
C TYR A 61 -8.32 -1.81 8.34
N THR A 62 -7.80 -0.64 8.73
CA THR A 62 -8.46 0.20 9.75
C THR A 62 -9.71 0.93 9.24
N GLY A 63 -10.13 0.69 7.99
CA GLY A 63 -11.33 1.28 7.38
C GLY A 63 -11.22 2.78 7.09
N LYS A 64 -10.04 3.40 7.35
CA LYS A 64 -9.78 4.82 7.09
C LYS A 64 -9.64 5.13 5.60
N LEU A 65 -9.38 4.12 4.77
CA LEU A 65 -9.17 4.27 3.34
C LEU A 65 -10.06 3.28 2.57
N LYS A 66 -11.15 3.79 2.00
CA LYS A 66 -12.01 3.04 1.10
C LYS A 66 -11.30 2.84 -0.25
N TYR A 67 -11.28 1.60 -0.73
CA TYR A 67 -10.72 1.21 -2.03
C TYR A 67 -11.81 0.69 -3.01
N HIS A 68 -13.09 0.90 -2.66
CA HIS A 68 -14.27 0.70 -3.51
C HIS A 68 -14.36 1.74 -4.62
#